data_AF-A0A497AKQ3-F1
#
_entry.id   AF-A0A497AKQ3-F1
#
_cell.length_a   1.000
_cell.length_b   1.000
_cell.length_c   1.000
_cell.angle_alpha   90.00
_cell.angle_beta   90.00
_cell.angle_gamma   90.00
#
_symmetry.space_group_name_H-M   'P 1'
#
loop_
_entity.id
_entity.type
_entity.pdbx_description
1 polymer ?
#
loop_
_entity_poly.entity_id
_entity_poly.type
_entity_poly.pdbx_seq_one_letter_code
_entity_poly.pdbx_strand_id
1 'polypeptide(L)'
;MRYWIALLLILVMCPLAHAKIDDSLAVRAIIGEAGNQGYYGMLAVAVGIRNRGTLKGVYGVRAKHVDREPQWVWDMARMAWAESETNRIHSGTHWENIKAFGAPYWVSSMEMVYEYKDHRFYR
;
A
#
# COMPACT_ATOMS: atom_id res chain seq x y z
N MET A 1 28.36 -41.35 -7.19
CA MET A 1 28.31 -39.89 -6.85
C MET A 1 28.10 -39.04 -8.11
N ARG A 2 26.96 -39.17 -8.82
CA ARG A 2 26.72 -38.46 -10.10
C ARG A 2 25.31 -37.87 -10.27
N TYR A 3 24.50 -37.81 -9.21
CA TYR A 3 23.13 -37.29 -9.26
C TYR A 3 22.88 -36.09 -8.32
N TRP A 4 23.87 -35.69 -7.51
CA TRP A 4 23.71 -34.60 -6.54
C TRP A 4 23.81 -33.19 -7.13
N ILE A 5 24.50 -33.03 -8.28
CA ILE A 5 24.67 -31.71 -8.92
C ILE A 5 23.38 -31.23 -9.60
N ALA A 6 22.53 -32.14 -10.08
CA ALA A 6 21.28 -31.77 -10.74
C ALA A 6 20.20 -31.25 -9.76
N LEU A 7 20.24 -31.65 -8.48
CA LEU A 7 19.23 -31.26 -7.50
C LEU A 7 19.42 -29.80 -7.00
N LEU A 8 20.64 -29.28 -7.03
CA LEU A 8 20.98 -27.94 -6.51
C LEU A 8 20.62 -26.80 -7.49
N LEU A 9 20.47 -27.10 -8.78
CA LEU A 9 20.13 -26.14 -9.83
C LEU A 9 18.62 -25.83 -9.95
N ILE A 10 17.75 -26.68 -9.37
CA ILE A 10 16.30 -26.52 -9.47
C ILE A 10 15.75 -25.47 -8.48
N LEU A 11 16.45 -25.20 -7.37
CA LEU A 11 15.99 -24.25 -6.35
C LEU A 11 16.18 -22.77 -6.73
N VAL A 12 16.99 -22.47 -7.75
CA VAL A 12 17.26 -21.08 -8.19
C VAL A 12 16.22 -20.59 -9.21
N MET A 13 15.41 -21.48 -9.78
CA MET A 13 14.45 -21.14 -10.84
C MET A 13 13.00 -20.97 -10.36
N CYS A 14 12.73 -20.96 -9.05
CA CYS A 14 11.40 -20.57 -8.56
C CYS A 14 11.27 -19.04 -8.69
N PRO A 15 10.44 -18.51 -9.63
CA PRO A 15 10.16 -17.08 -9.62
C PRO A 15 9.50 -16.74 -8.29
N LEU A 16 9.91 -15.61 -7.69
CA LEU A 16 9.26 -15.04 -6.52
C LEU A 16 7.79 -14.77 -6.89
N ALA A 17 6.91 -15.70 -6.51
CA ALA A 17 5.47 -15.54 -6.64
C ALA A 17 5.04 -14.41 -5.70
N HIS A 18 5.05 -13.18 -6.20
CA HIS A 18 4.41 -12.06 -5.53
C HIS A 18 2.91 -12.26 -5.72
N ALA A 19 2.24 -12.65 -4.63
CA ALA A 19 0.79 -12.75 -4.63
C ALA A 19 0.23 -11.38 -5.06
N LYS A 20 -0.49 -11.35 -6.19
CA LYS A 20 -1.18 -10.15 -6.65
C LYS A 20 -2.10 -9.68 -5.52
N ILE A 21 -2.00 -8.39 -5.17
CA ILE A 21 -2.91 -7.79 -4.19
C ILE A 21 -4.32 -7.87 -4.77
N ASP A 22 -5.25 -8.42 -3.99
CA ASP A 22 -6.65 -8.45 -4.36
C ASP A 22 -7.22 -7.03 -4.44
N ASP A 23 -7.84 -6.68 -5.56
CA ASP A 23 -8.29 -5.32 -5.83
C ASP A 23 -9.35 -4.87 -4.81
N SER A 24 -10.21 -5.78 -4.34
CA SER A 24 -11.24 -5.45 -3.35
C SER A 24 -10.62 -5.13 -1.98
N LEU A 25 -9.57 -5.87 -1.59
CA LEU A 25 -8.81 -5.59 -0.37
C LEU A 25 -7.98 -4.31 -0.48
N ALA A 26 -7.40 -4.03 -1.66
CA ALA A 26 -6.66 -2.78 -1.91
C ALA A 26 -7.58 -1.56 -1.79
N VAL A 27 -8.74 -1.61 -2.45
CA VAL A 27 -9.75 -0.54 -2.38
C VAL A 27 -10.23 -0.34 -0.94
N ARG A 28 -10.52 -1.43 -0.22
CA ARG A 28 -10.90 -1.35 1.19
C ARG A 28 -9.82 -0.71 2.05
N ALA A 29 -8.55 -1.08 1.83
CA ALA A 29 -7.42 -0.49 2.53
C ALA A 29 -7.32 1.02 2.28
N ILE A 30 -7.42 1.45 1.02
CA ILE A 30 -7.37 2.87 0.63
C ILE A 30 -8.44 3.68 1.35
N ILE A 31 -9.67 3.16 1.43
CA ILE A 31 -10.76 3.83 2.15
C ILE A 31 -10.45 3.90 3.65
N GLY A 32 -10.01 2.80 4.25
CA GLY A 32 -9.72 2.74 5.68
C GLY A 32 -8.55 3.63 6.13
N GLU A 33 -7.62 3.92 5.23
CA GLU A 33 -6.45 4.78 5.49
C GLU A 33 -6.72 6.25 5.12
N ALA A 34 -7.45 6.51 4.02
CA ALA A 34 -7.53 7.84 3.42
C ALA A 34 -8.94 8.27 2.94
N GLY A 35 -10.00 7.61 3.43
CA GLY A 35 -11.40 7.88 3.06
C GLY A 35 -11.81 9.35 3.14
N ASN A 36 -11.30 10.07 4.15
CA ASN A 36 -11.58 11.49 4.39
C ASN A 36 -10.57 12.47 3.76
N GLN A 37 -9.59 11.97 3.01
CA GLN A 37 -8.51 12.80 2.45
C GLN A 37 -8.80 13.29 1.03
N GLY A 38 -9.89 12.80 0.42
CA GLY A 38 -10.25 13.05 -0.98
C GLY A 38 -9.36 12.28 -1.96
N TYR A 39 -9.61 12.49 -3.26
CA TYR A 39 -9.03 11.67 -4.33
C TYR A 39 -7.50 11.53 -4.27
N TYR A 40 -6.77 12.64 -4.19
CA TYR A 40 -5.30 12.61 -4.18
C TYR A 40 -4.71 11.94 -2.94
N GLY A 41 -5.41 11.98 -1.80
CA GLY A 41 -4.98 11.26 -0.60
C GLY A 41 -5.15 9.74 -0.77
N MET A 42 -6.27 9.32 -1.34
CA MET A 42 -6.52 7.92 -1.71
C MET A 42 -5.50 7.44 -2.75
N LEU A 43 -5.16 8.27 -3.75
CA LEU A 43 -4.15 7.95 -4.76
C LEU A 43 -2.76 7.79 -4.15
N ALA A 44 -2.36 8.65 -3.21
CA ALA A 44 -1.08 8.52 -2.52
C ALA A 44 -1.00 7.19 -1.73
N VAL A 45 -2.05 6.84 -0.99
CA VAL A 45 -2.11 5.52 -0.32
C VAL A 45 -2.09 4.37 -1.34
N ALA A 46 -2.82 4.47 -2.45
CA ALA A 46 -2.83 3.46 -3.51
C ALA A 46 -1.42 3.23 -4.09
N VAL A 47 -0.68 4.31 -4.39
CA VAL A 47 0.71 4.25 -4.83
C VAL A 47 1.61 3.63 -3.75
N GLY A 48 1.43 4.01 -2.48
CA GLY A 48 2.15 3.41 -1.35
C GLY A 48 1.94 1.90 -1.24
N ILE A 49 0.69 1.43 -1.39
CA ILE A 49 0.34 0.01 -1.40
C ILE A 49 1.04 -0.73 -2.56
N ARG A 50 1.05 -0.16 -3.77
CA ARG A 50 1.72 -0.77 -4.92
C ARG A 50 3.23 -0.82 -4.75
N ASN A 51 3.84 0.25 -4.26
CA ASN A 51 5.28 0.29 -3.98
C ASN A 51 5.66 -0.75 -2.92
N ARG A 52 4.82 -0.95 -1.90
CA ARG A 52 5.02 -1.95 -0.84
C ARG A 52 4.84 -3.39 -1.32
N GLY A 53 3.95 -3.62 -2.29
CA GLY A 53 3.68 -4.96 -2.85
C GLY A 53 2.93 -5.92 -1.92
N THR A 54 2.47 -5.45 -0.74
CA THR A 54 1.69 -6.26 0.20
C THR A 54 0.79 -5.40 1.08
N LEU A 55 -0.33 -5.97 1.52
CA LEU A 55 -1.22 -5.36 2.53
C LEU A 55 -0.86 -5.77 3.97
N LYS A 56 0.21 -6.55 4.19
CA LYS A 56 0.65 -6.93 5.53
C LYS A 56 1.05 -5.68 6.32
N GLY A 57 0.34 -5.44 7.42
CA GLY A 57 0.53 -4.27 8.29
C GLY A 57 -0.29 -3.04 7.89
N VAL A 58 -1.12 -3.12 6.85
CA VAL A 58 -2.05 -2.03 6.48
C VAL A 58 -3.34 -2.21 7.28
N TYR A 59 -3.59 -1.31 8.24
CA TYR A 59 -4.68 -1.46 9.20
C TYR A 59 -6.06 -1.16 8.58
N GLY A 60 -6.12 -0.30 7.56
CA GLY A 60 -7.33 0.08 6.84
C GLY A 60 -8.10 -1.09 6.27
N VAL A 61 -7.43 -2.21 5.94
CA VAL A 61 -8.08 -3.46 5.48
C VAL A 61 -9.12 -3.97 6.49
N ARG A 62 -8.87 -3.77 7.79
CA ARG A 62 -9.73 -4.27 8.88
C ARG A 62 -10.58 -3.18 9.52
N ALA A 63 -10.56 -1.96 8.98
CA ALA A 63 -11.31 -0.85 9.53
C ALA A 63 -12.82 -1.07 9.34
N LYS A 64 -13.56 -1.12 10.46
CA LYS A 64 -15.03 -1.36 10.46
C LYS A 64 -15.84 -0.18 9.92
N HIS A 65 -15.28 1.02 9.93
CA HIS A 65 -15.99 2.19 9.42
C HIS A 65 -16.19 2.13 7.90
N VAL A 66 -15.29 1.44 7.19
CA VAL A 66 -15.33 1.28 5.73
C VAL A 66 -16.65 0.66 5.25
N ASP A 67 -17.24 -0.23 6.04
CA ASP A 67 -18.52 -0.90 5.71
C ASP A 67 -19.71 0.08 5.66
N ARG A 68 -19.55 1.28 6.21
CA ARG A 68 -20.58 2.34 6.27
C ARG A 68 -20.28 3.50 5.33
N GLU A 69 -19.18 3.45 4.60
CA GLU A 69 -18.81 4.52 3.67
C GLU A 69 -19.75 4.53 2.46
N PRO A 70 -20.18 5.71 2.00
CA PRO A 70 -21.10 5.83 0.87
C PRO A 70 -20.43 5.40 -0.44
N GLN A 71 -21.24 4.97 -1.42
CA GLN A 71 -20.75 4.38 -2.67
C GLN A 71 -19.76 5.28 -3.44
N TRP A 72 -19.93 6.61 -3.38
CA TRP A 72 -19.02 7.55 -4.05
C TRP A 72 -17.59 7.52 -3.48
N VAL A 73 -17.40 7.17 -2.20
CA VAL A 73 -16.08 6.97 -1.59
C VAL A 73 -15.43 5.71 -2.15
N TRP A 74 -16.22 4.64 -2.32
CA TRP A 74 -15.74 3.41 -2.94
C TRP A 74 -15.35 3.61 -4.41
N ASP A 75 -16.14 4.37 -5.16
CA ASP A 75 -15.86 4.66 -6.57
C ASP A 75 -14.57 5.49 -6.69
N MET A 76 -14.39 6.49 -5.82
CA MET A 76 -13.17 7.30 -5.75
C MET A 76 -11.94 6.44 -5.44
N ALA A 77 -12.04 5.50 -4.49
CA ALA A 77 -10.95 4.59 -4.15
C ALA A 77 -10.63 3.60 -5.28
N ARG A 78 -11.64 3.13 -6.03
CA ARG A 78 -11.42 2.29 -7.23
C ARG A 78 -10.69 3.07 -8.32
N MET A 79 -11.07 4.32 -8.57
CA MET A 79 -10.38 5.19 -9.52
C MET A 79 -8.92 5.41 -9.11
N ALA A 80 -8.68 5.73 -7.84
CA ALA A 80 -7.33 5.90 -7.30
C ALA A 80 -6.49 4.62 -7.43
N TRP A 81 -7.07 3.45 -7.15
CA TRP A 81 -6.38 2.17 -7.31
C TRP A 81 -6.02 1.85 -8.76
N ALA A 82 -6.92 2.12 -9.71
CA ALA A 82 -6.67 1.94 -11.12
C ALA A 82 -5.58 2.90 -11.63
N GLU A 83 -5.68 4.19 -11.29
CA GLU A 83 -4.70 5.19 -11.73
C GLU A 83 -3.29 4.93 -11.15
N SER A 84 -3.22 4.40 -9.92
CA SER A 84 -1.94 4.05 -9.30
C SER A 84 -1.15 2.98 -10.08
N GLU A 85 -1.70 2.29 -11.08
CA GLU A 85 -0.94 1.35 -11.91
C GLU A 85 0.20 2.04 -12.66
N THR A 86 -0.05 3.23 -13.18
CA THR A 86 0.88 4.00 -13.98
C THR A 86 1.33 5.27 -13.27
N ASN A 87 0.52 5.80 -12.35
CA ASN A 87 0.86 6.99 -11.60
C ASN A 87 1.83 6.66 -10.45
N ARG A 88 2.95 7.39 -10.37
CA ARG A 88 4.03 7.24 -9.38
C ARG A 88 4.33 8.58 -8.71
N ILE A 89 3.31 9.26 -8.21
CA ILE A 89 3.46 10.55 -7.50
C ILE A 89 4.49 10.52 -6.37
N HIS A 90 4.82 9.35 -5.82
CA HIS A 90 5.94 9.17 -4.90
C HIS A 90 6.48 7.73 -4.88
N SER A 91 7.62 7.55 -4.20
CA SER A 91 8.30 6.26 -4.01
C SER A 91 8.10 5.64 -2.61
N GLY A 92 7.33 6.29 -1.73
CA GLY A 92 7.10 5.81 -0.36
C GLY A 92 6.42 4.44 -0.29
N THR A 93 6.78 3.65 0.72
CA THR A 93 6.25 2.30 1.04
C THR A 93 5.59 2.22 2.42
N HIS A 94 5.75 3.28 3.21
CA HIS A 94 5.17 3.47 4.54
C HIS A 94 4.51 4.85 4.60
N TRP A 95 3.47 5.00 5.41
CA TRP A 95 2.78 6.27 5.60
C TRP A 95 2.19 6.35 7.01
N GLU A 96 1.93 7.58 7.45
CA GLU A 96 1.30 7.84 8.75
C GLU A 96 0.48 9.13 8.72
N ASN A 97 -0.64 9.15 9.43
CA ASN A 97 -1.38 10.36 9.73
C ASN A 97 -0.74 11.08 10.93
N ILE A 98 0.24 11.92 10.63
CA ILE A 98 1.04 12.59 11.67
C ILE A 98 0.20 13.56 12.50
N LYS A 99 -0.88 14.12 11.92
CA LYS A 99 -1.75 15.04 12.64
C LYS A 99 -2.60 14.34 13.70
N ALA A 100 -3.05 13.11 13.41
CA ALA A 100 -3.87 12.32 14.34
C ALA A 100 -3.02 11.57 15.38
N PHE A 101 -1.85 11.05 14.97
CA PHE A 101 -1.08 10.10 15.78
C PHE A 101 0.32 10.59 16.19
N GLY A 102 0.77 11.74 15.66
CA GLY A 102 2.14 12.21 15.86
C GLY A 102 3.15 11.43 15.01
N ALA A 103 4.44 11.68 15.26
CA ALA A 103 5.53 10.97 14.57
C ALA A 103 5.88 9.66 15.31
N PRO A 104 5.66 8.48 14.71
CA PRO A 104 5.98 7.22 15.36
C PRO A 104 7.49 6.93 15.31
N TYR A 105 8.00 6.12 16.24
CA TYR A 105 9.45 5.90 16.40
C TYR A 105 10.17 5.45 15.13
N TRP A 106 9.50 4.68 14.26
CA TRP A 106 10.07 4.12 13.04
C TRP A 106 10.36 5.18 11.98
N VAL A 107 9.74 6.36 12.00
CA VAL A 107 10.04 7.43 11.02
C VAL A 107 11.45 8.00 11.18
N SER A 108 12.06 7.85 12.36
CA SER A 108 13.39 8.42 12.65
C SER A 108 14.52 7.81 11.80
N SER A 109 14.30 6.62 11.25
CA SER A 109 15.25 5.90 10.41
C SER A 109 14.83 5.85 8.94
N MET A 110 13.86 6.67 8.52
CA MET A 110 13.30 6.64 7.17
C MET A 110 13.38 8.00 6.49
N GLU A 111 13.45 8.00 5.17
CA GLU A 111 13.41 9.22 4.37
C GLU A 111 11.96 9.60 4.07
N MET A 112 11.55 10.83 4.40
CA MET A 112 10.25 11.36 3.95
C MET A 112 10.35 11.74 2.48
N VAL A 113 9.45 11.20 1.65
CA VAL A 113 9.50 11.38 0.19
C VAL A 113 8.28 12.07 -0.39
N TYR A 114 7.19 12.18 0.38
CA TYR A 114 5.97 12.84 -0.04
C TYR A 114 5.09 13.22 1.15
N GLU A 115 4.34 14.31 1.02
CA GLU A 115 3.36 14.76 2.00
C GLU A 115 2.09 15.21 1.27
N TYR A 116 0.94 14.78 1.77
CA TYR A 116 -0.35 15.27 1.31
C TYR A 116 -1.32 15.35 2.48
N LYS A 117 -1.76 16.57 2.79
CA LYS A 117 -2.61 16.89 3.94
C LYS A 117 -2.03 16.31 5.22
N ASP A 118 -2.74 15.38 5.86
CA ASP A 118 -2.37 14.83 7.16
C ASP A 118 -1.39 13.65 7.03
N HIS A 119 -1.15 13.14 5.82
CA HIS A 119 -0.30 11.99 5.56
C HIS A 119 1.12 12.37 5.14
N ARG A 120 2.11 11.75 5.77
CA ARG A 120 3.51 11.71 5.30
C ARG A 120 3.86 10.31 4.84
N PHE A 121 4.63 10.22 3.77
CA PHE A 121 5.07 8.97 3.15
C PHE A 121 6.58 8.83 3.22
N TYR A 122 7.03 7.62 3.50
CA TYR A 122 8.42 7.30 3.82
C TYR A 122 8.95 6.10 3.04
N ARG A 123 10.26 6.03 2.84
CA ARG A 123 10.98 4.86 2.32
C ARG A 123 12.26 4.58 3.10
#